data_AF-A0A2V8ST79-F1
#
_entry.id   AF-A0A2V8ST79-F1
#
_cell.length_a   1.000
_cell.length_b   1.000
_cell.length_c   1.000
_cell.angle_alpha   90.00
_cell.angle_beta   90.00
_cell.angle_gamma   90.00
#
_symmetry.space_group_name_H-M   'P 1'
#
loop_
_entity.id
_entity.type
_entity.pdbx_description
1 polymer ?
#
loop_
_entity_poly.entity_id
_entity_poly.type
_entity_poly.pdbx_seq_one_letter_code
_entity_poly.pdbx_strand_id
1 'polypeptide(L)'
;CREVKRIDTSAAFFLSIEFQETGFLVYRIHKAAFGNLAGKPVPVVRSVFLADTQTIGSTPAQVVVGQTGWEQQLEANKQAFTNSFVQRPQFTSAFPTTQTPAQFVDALFAHTGVTPTTSERQTAIGEFGAAATSADTAARARALRDVAENSAFSHAEFDRAFVLMQYFGYLQRDPDAAPNTDFSGYNFWLTKLDSFGGDFHAAEMVKAFISSDEYRHRFGP
;
A
#
# COMPACT_ATOMS: atom_id res chain seq x y z
N CYS A 1 -15.66 -23.73 14.43
CA CYS A 1 -16.37 -22.44 14.60
C CYS A 1 -15.49 -21.28 15.07
N ARG A 2 -14.73 -21.39 16.18
CA ARG A 2 -13.89 -20.26 16.68
C ARG A 2 -12.70 -19.92 15.77
N GLU A 3 -12.07 -20.92 15.18
CA GLU A 3 -10.95 -20.77 14.24
C GLU A 3 -11.39 -20.13 12.92
N VAL A 4 -12.44 -20.67 12.29
CA VAL A 4 -13.07 -20.10 11.09
C VAL A 4 -13.49 -18.64 11.31
N LYS A 5 -14.13 -18.31 12.45
CA LYS A 5 -14.43 -16.91 12.78
C LYS A 5 -13.19 -16.01 12.88
N ARG A 6 -12.07 -16.49 13.43
CA ARG A 6 -10.82 -15.70 13.52
C ARG A 6 -10.19 -15.47 12.15
N ILE A 7 -10.26 -16.47 11.27
CA ILE A 7 -9.85 -16.37 9.87
C ILE A 7 -10.70 -15.31 9.16
N ASP A 8 -12.02 -15.44 9.23
CA ASP A 8 -12.95 -14.55 8.54
C ASP A 8 -12.88 -13.12 9.07
N THR A 9 -12.80 -12.89 10.38
CA THR A 9 -12.74 -11.54 10.97
C THR A 9 -11.46 -10.80 10.58
N SER A 10 -10.36 -11.52 10.43
CA SER A 10 -9.09 -10.88 10.10
C SER A 10 -8.93 -10.65 8.61
N ALA A 11 -9.38 -11.58 7.77
CA ALA A 11 -9.53 -11.32 6.35
C ALA A 11 -10.48 -10.15 6.10
N ALA A 12 -11.59 -10.08 6.85
CA ALA A 12 -12.54 -8.98 6.80
C ALA A 12 -11.92 -7.63 7.20
N PHE A 13 -10.92 -7.59 8.08
CA PHE A 13 -10.16 -6.37 8.38
C PHE A 13 -9.30 -5.92 7.19
N PHE A 14 -8.58 -6.83 6.53
CA PHE A 14 -7.77 -6.46 5.35
C PHE A 14 -8.61 -6.17 4.09
N LEU A 15 -9.82 -6.70 4.04
CA LEU A 15 -10.83 -6.38 3.02
C LEU A 15 -11.66 -5.15 3.39
N SER A 16 -11.48 -4.59 4.60
CA SER A 16 -12.28 -3.47 5.07
C SER A 16 -11.92 -2.20 4.31
N ILE A 17 -12.91 -1.32 4.13
CA ILE A 17 -12.71 -0.01 3.50
C ILE A 17 -11.63 0.76 4.25
N GLU A 18 -11.58 0.66 5.58
CA GLU A 18 -10.55 1.28 6.41
C GLU A 18 -9.15 0.85 6.00
N PHE A 19 -8.92 -0.45 5.80
CA PHE A 19 -7.62 -0.93 5.39
C PHE A 19 -7.30 -0.55 3.92
N GLN A 20 -8.28 -0.67 3.02
CA GLN A 20 -8.14 -0.33 1.60
C GLN A 20 -7.75 1.16 1.41
N GLU A 21 -8.41 2.04 2.16
CA GLU A 21 -8.26 3.50 2.06
C GLU A 21 -7.11 4.06 2.91
N THR A 22 -6.47 3.25 3.75
CA THR A 22 -5.33 3.68 4.58
C THR A 22 -4.09 2.85 4.30
N GLY A 23 -4.01 1.63 4.83
CA GLY A 23 -2.86 0.75 4.71
C GLY A 23 -2.53 0.42 3.25
N PHE A 24 -3.52 -0.05 2.49
CA PHE A 24 -3.26 -0.42 1.10
C PHE A 24 -2.94 0.80 0.21
N LEU A 25 -3.50 1.97 0.51
CA LEU A 25 -3.11 3.22 -0.12
C LEU A 25 -1.64 3.57 0.18
N VAL A 26 -1.18 3.46 1.43
CA VAL A 26 0.23 3.67 1.80
C VAL A 26 1.16 2.72 1.04
N TYR A 27 0.83 1.44 0.98
CA TYR A 27 1.59 0.45 0.19
C TYR A 27 1.73 0.90 -1.27
N ARG A 28 0.61 1.26 -1.92
CA ARG A 28 0.58 1.67 -3.33
C ARG A 28 1.31 2.99 -3.57
N ILE A 29 1.24 3.95 -2.64
CA ILE A 29 1.99 5.21 -2.71
C ILE A 29 3.50 4.94 -2.69
N HIS A 30 4.00 4.10 -1.80
CA HIS A 30 5.42 3.72 -1.77
C HIS A 30 5.83 2.99 -3.05
N LYS A 31 5.00 2.05 -3.51
CA LYS A 31 5.25 1.28 -4.74
C LYS A 31 5.27 2.16 -5.99
N ALA A 32 4.32 3.09 -6.15
CA ALA A 32 4.31 4.03 -7.27
C ALA A 32 5.49 5.02 -7.21
N ALA A 33 5.86 5.48 -6.01
CA ALA A 33 6.95 6.44 -5.86
C ALA A 33 8.34 5.82 -6.06
N PHE A 34 8.57 4.60 -5.58
CA PHE A 34 9.93 4.05 -5.49
C PHE A 34 10.10 2.64 -6.05
N GLY A 35 9.02 2.00 -6.49
CA GLY A 35 9.03 0.59 -6.84
C GLY A 35 9.20 -0.29 -5.60
N ASN A 36 9.90 -1.41 -5.77
CA ASN A 36 10.27 -2.25 -4.64
C ASN A 36 11.56 -1.74 -3.97
N LEU A 37 11.70 -1.98 -2.67
CA LEU A 37 12.94 -1.71 -1.95
C LEU A 37 14.10 -2.51 -2.58
N ALA A 38 15.29 -1.92 -2.59
CA ALA A 38 16.47 -2.55 -3.18
C ALA A 38 16.70 -3.96 -2.60
N GLY A 39 16.72 -4.97 -3.49
CA GLY A 39 16.93 -6.36 -3.13
C GLY A 39 15.75 -7.04 -2.41
N LYS A 40 14.58 -6.40 -2.30
CA LYS A 40 13.40 -6.95 -1.64
C LYS A 40 12.20 -7.00 -2.60
N PRO A 41 11.29 -7.97 -2.49
CA PRO A 41 10.10 -8.06 -3.33
C PRO A 41 8.94 -7.18 -2.83
N VAL A 42 9.19 -6.24 -1.92
CA VAL A 42 8.17 -5.40 -1.26
C VAL A 42 8.53 -3.91 -1.34
N PRO A 43 7.54 -3.00 -1.42
CA PRO A 43 7.78 -1.56 -1.55
C PRO A 43 8.07 -0.84 -0.22
N VAL A 44 7.73 -1.46 0.92
CA VAL A 44 7.78 -0.80 2.23
C VAL A 44 8.05 -1.81 3.34
N VAL A 45 8.75 -1.37 4.38
CA VAL A 45 8.95 -2.14 5.62
C VAL A 45 7.91 -1.76 6.67
N ARG A 46 7.66 -2.65 7.64
CA ARG A 46 6.61 -2.55 8.64
C ARG A 46 6.63 -1.23 9.41
N SER A 47 7.81 -0.78 9.85
CA SER A 47 7.95 0.43 10.66
C SER A 47 7.49 1.68 9.92
N VAL A 48 7.91 1.83 8.66
CA VAL A 48 7.52 2.94 7.79
C VAL A 48 6.04 2.85 7.45
N PHE A 49 5.57 1.64 7.11
CA PHE A 49 4.16 1.38 6.81
C PHE A 49 3.25 1.83 7.96
N LEU A 50 3.51 1.37 9.19
CA LEU A 50 2.67 1.68 10.35
C LEU A 50 2.66 3.19 10.66
N ALA A 51 3.80 3.87 10.57
CA ALA A 51 3.88 5.30 10.80
C ALA A 51 3.07 6.10 9.77
N ASP A 52 3.17 5.72 8.49
CA ASP A 52 2.45 6.39 7.40
C ASP A 52 0.94 6.08 7.46
N THR A 53 0.55 4.84 7.74
CA THR A 53 -0.86 4.45 7.93
C THR A 53 -1.47 5.17 9.12
N GLN A 54 -0.75 5.28 10.24
CA GLN A 54 -1.21 6.06 11.39
C GLN A 54 -1.42 7.52 11.01
N THR A 55 -0.51 8.11 10.25
CA THR A 55 -0.65 9.50 9.78
C THR A 55 -1.94 9.71 8.98
N ILE A 56 -2.28 8.82 8.04
CA ILE A 56 -3.56 8.90 7.32
C ILE A 56 -4.75 8.70 8.29
N GLY A 57 -4.62 7.87 9.32
CA GLY A 57 -5.68 7.68 10.31
C GLY A 57 -5.90 8.86 11.26
N SER A 58 -4.90 9.72 11.46
CA SER A 58 -4.91 10.71 12.54
C SER A 58 -4.58 12.16 12.18
N THR A 59 -4.20 12.46 10.94
CA THR A 59 -3.66 13.79 10.59
C THR A 59 -4.21 14.32 9.27
N PRO A 60 -4.80 15.53 9.23
CA PRO A 60 -4.83 16.55 10.30
C PRO A 60 -5.73 16.27 11.51
N ALA A 61 -6.67 15.31 11.44
CA ALA A 61 -7.46 14.90 12.61
C ALA A 61 -7.78 13.40 12.60
N GLN A 62 -8.16 12.88 13.76
CA GLN A 62 -8.53 11.47 13.96
C GLN A 62 -9.75 11.10 13.10
N VAL A 63 -9.61 10.03 12.31
CA VAL A 63 -10.74 9.40 11.62
C VAL A 63 -11.39 8.39 12.58
N VAL A 64 -12.69 8.54 12.80
CA VAL A 64 -13.51 7.56 13.51
C VAL A 64 -14.64 7.14 12.58
N VAL A 65 -14.53 5.93 12.04
CA VAL A 65 -15.50 5.43 11.07
C VAL A 65 -16.90 5.37 11.66
N GLY A 66 -17.88 5.81 10.85
CA GLY A 66 -19.28 5.86 11.25
C GLY A 66 -19.69 7.14 11.98
N GLN A 67 -18.75 8.05 12.30
CA GLN A 67 -19.11 9.40 12.76
C GLN A 67 -19.47 10.32 11.60
N THR A 68 -20.39 11.25 11.79
CA THR A 68 -20.74 12.23 10.74
C THR A 68 -19.48 12.94 10.21
N GLY A 69 -19.25 12.86 8.90
CA GLY A 69 -18.14 13.54 8.22
C GLY A 69 -16.82 12.76 8.19
N TRP A 70 -16.80 11.50 8.61
CA TRP A 70 -15.57 10.70 8.69
C TRP A 70 -14.92 10.47 7.31
N GLU A 71 -15.71 10.34 6.24
CA GLU A 71 -15.20 10.17 4.88
C GLU A 71 -14.47 11.43 4.38
N GLN A 72 -15.04 12.61 4.64
CA GLN A 72 -14.40 13.89 4.30
C GLN A 72 -13.12 14.09 5.11
N GLN A 73 -13.13 13.72 6.40
CA GLN A 73 -11.93 13.78 7.22
C GLN A 73 -10.84 12.83 6.71
N LEU A 74 -11.21 11.60 6.32
CA LEU A 74 -10.28 10.65 5.75
C LEU A 74 -9.67 11.17 4.44
N GLU A 75 -10.47 11.73 3.54
CA GLU A 75 -9.95 12.32 2.30
C GLU A 75 -9.01 13.51 2.59
N ALA A 76 -9.36 14.38 3.54
CA ALA A 76 -8.47 15.47 3.97
C ALA A 76 -7.13 14.93 4.52
N ASN A 77 -7.15 13.82 5.27
CA ASN A 77 -5.94 13.17 5.77
C ASN A 77 -5.07 12.61 4.65
N LYS A 78 -5.67 11.93 3.66
CA LYS A 78 -4.91 11.40 2.50
C LYS A 78 -4.27 12.51 1.68
N GLN A 79 -4.98 13.62 1.49
CA GLN A 79 -4.43 14.81 0.82
C GLN A 79 -3.26 15.39 1.59
N ALA A 80 -3.40 15.59 2.90
CA ALA A 80 -2.33 16.10 3.75
C ALA A 80 -1.11 15.16 3.76
N PHE A 81 -1.35 13.86 3.88
CA PHE A 81 -0.31 12.84 3.81
C PHE A 81 0.45 12.90 2.49
N THR A 82 -0.26 12.88 1.35
CA THR A 82 0.41 12.83 0.04
C THR A 82 1.14 14.14 -0.28
N ASN A 83 0.58 15.29 0.11
CA ASN A 83 1.27 16.59 0.02
C ASN A 83 2.57 16.59 0.82
N SER A 84 2.58 16.03 2.02
CA SER A 84 3.80 15.87 2.83
C SER A 84 4.76 14.85 2.20
N PHE A 85 4.24 13.73 1.69
CA PHE A 85 5.01 12.65 1.10
C PHE A 85 5.85 13.11 -0.09
N VAL A 86 5.27 13.87 -1.02
CA VAL A 86 5.98 14.36 -2.23
C VAL A 86 7.05 15.41 -1.93
N GLN A 87 7.08 15.95 -0.70
CA GLN A 87 8.10 16.87 -0.22
C GLN A 87 9.24 16.17 0.52
N ARG A 88 9.12 14.86 0.80
CA ARG A 88 10.18 14.12 1.48
C ARG A 88 11.48 14.15 0.65
N PRO A 89 12.67 14.25 1.28
CA PRO A 89 13.95 14.31 0.56
C PRO A 89 14.17 13.16 -0.42
N GLN A 90 13.75 11.94 -0.06
CA GLN A 90 13.79 10.77 -0.94
C GLN A 90 12.95 10.95 -2.21
N PHE A 91 11.77 11.58 -2.10
CA PHE A 91 10.87 11.81 -3.23
C PHE A 91 11.42 12.92 -4.13
N THR A 92 11.86 14.04 -3.56
CA THR A 92 12.43 15.14 -4.34
C THR A 92 13.76 14.79 -4.99
N SER A 93 14.51 13.84 -4.42
CA SER A 93 15.72 13.29 -5.04
C SER A 93 15.38 12.34 -6.21
N ALA A 94 14.36 11.50 -6.06
CA ALA A 94 13.93 10.57 -7.11
C ALA A 94 13.25 11.29 -8.30
N PHE A 95 12.57 12.40 -8.02
CA PHE A 95 11.79 13.16 -8.99
C PHE A 95 12.20 14.64 -8.96
N PRO A 96 13.21 15.05 -9.75
CA PRO A 96 13.61 16.44 -9.86
C PRO A 96 12.48 17.33 -10.38
N THR A 97 12.30 18.52 -9.80
CA THR A 97 11.25 19.47 -10.20
C THR A 97 11.40 20.01 -11.62
N THR A 98 12.55 19.79 -12.25
CA THR A 98 12.84 20.16 -13.64
C THR A 98 12.24 19.19 -14.67
N GLN A 99 11.74 18.02 -14.24
CA GLN A 99 11.07 17.08 -15.13
C GLN A 99 9.78 17.66 -15.68
N THR A 100 9.40 17.32 -16.91
CA THR A 100 8.08 17.66 -17.43
C THR A 100 6.99 16.84 -16.70
N PRO A 101 5.73 17.31 -16.67
CA PRO A 101 4.62 16.54 -16.10
C PRO A 101 4.50 15.13 -16.67
N ALA A 102 4.70 14.98 -17.99
CA ALA A 102 4.70 13.68 -18.65
C ALA A 102 5.81 12.75 -18.15
N GLN A 103 7.04 13.25 -18.04
CA GLN A 103 8.17 12.46 -17.53
C GLN A 103 7.95 12.02 -16.08
N PHE A 104 7.40 12.90 -15.25
CA PHE A 104 7.07 12.60 -13.85
C PHE A 104 6.01 11.49 -13.75
N VAL A 105 4.89 11.63 -14.48
CA VAL A 105 3.80 10.64 -14.48
C VAL A 105 4.27 9.29 -15.04
N ASP A 106 5.03 9.30 -16.13
CA ASP A 106 5.57 8.08 -16.73
C ASP A 106 6.51 7.35 -15.78
N ALA A 107 7.33 8.08 -15.01
CA ALA A 107 8.21 7.50 -14.01
C ALA A 107 7.43 6.85 -12.85
N LEU A 108 6.32 7.44 -12.42
CA LEU A 108 5.43 6.84 -11.41
C LEU A 108 4.82 5.52 -11.92
N PHE A 109 4.25 5.52 -13.13
CA PHE A 109 3.69 4.30 -13.73
C PHE A 109 4.75 3.23 -14.01
N ALA A 110 5.99 3.62 -14.34
CA ALA A 110 7.06 2.65 -14.53
C ALA A 110 7.33 1.78 -13.28
N HIS A 111 7.06 2.30 -12.08
CA HIS A 111 7.24 1.55 -10.83
C HIS A 111 6.06 0.62 -10.48
N THR A 112 4.88 0.86 -11.04
CA THR A 112 3.67 0.08 -10.73
C THR A 112 3.67 -1.27 -11.43
N GLY A 113 4.37 -1.39 -12.57
CA GLY A 113 4.35 -2.59 -13.41
C GLY A 113 3.08 -2.75 -14.23
N VAL A 114 2.15 -1.77 -14.19
CA VAL A 114 0.96 -1.75 -15.05
C VAL A 114 1.09 -0.69 -16.13
N THR A 115 0.52 -0.96 -17.31
CA THR A 115 0.44 0.03 -18.40
C THR A 115 -0.86 0.83 -18.24
N PRO A 116 -0.80 2.15 -17.99
CA PRO A 116 -2.00 2.97 -17.93
C PRO A 116 -2.65 3.08 -19.31
N THR A 117 -3.97 3.26 -19.33
CA THR A 117 -4.65 3.73 -20.54
C THR A 117 -4.22 5.16 -20.87
N THR A 118 -4.45 5.57 -22.12
CA THR A 118 -4.22 6.96 -22.54
C THR A 118 -4.98 7.94 -21.65
N SER A 119 -6.22 7.63 -21.27
CA SER A 119 -7.03 8.51 -20.44
C SER A 119 -6.46 8.67 -19.03
N GLU A 120 -6.13 7.58 -18.35
CA GLU A 120 -5.56 7.62 -16.99
C GLU A 120 -4.24 8.39 -16.95
N ARG A 121 -3.38 8.15 -17.95
CA ARG A 121 -2.13 8.90 -18.11
C ARG A 121 -2.39 10.40 -18.31
N GLN A 122 -3.35 10.76 -19.15
CA GLN A 122 -3.67 12.17 -19.40
C GLN A 122 -4.32 12.86 -18.20
N THR A 123 -5.13 12.14 -17.39
CA THR A 123 -5.68 12.67 -16.13
C THR A 123 -4.55 13.08 -15.18
N ALA A 124 -3.61 12.18 -14.91
CA ALA A 124 -2.48 12.47 -14.00
C ALA A 124 -1.56 13.59 -14.52
N ILE A 125 -1.39 13.71 -15.84
CA ILE A 125 -0.66 14.85 -16.45
C ILE A 125 -1.46 16.15 -16.32
N GLY A 126 -2.78 16.07 -16.47
CA GLY A 126 -3.71 17.19 -16.38
C GLY A 126 -3.69 17.90 -15.03
N GLU A 127 -3.25 17.21 -13.96
CA GLU A 127 -3.06 17.80 -12.62
C GLU A 127 -2.11 19.00 -12.60
N PHE A 128 -1.22 19.10 -13.59
CA PHE A 128 -0.26 20.18 -13.76
C PHE A 128 -0.75 21.31 -14.69
N GLY A 129 -1.93 21.16 -15.31
CA GLY A 129 -2.46 22.12 -16.27
C GLY A 129 -1.49 22.39 -17.43
N ALA A 130 -1.17 23.67 -17.67
CA ALA A 130 -0.24 24.10 -18.71
C ALA A 130 1.22 24.24 -18.22
N ALA A 131 1.57 23.72 -17.04
CA ALA A 131 2.91 23.86 -16.50
C ALA A 131 3.96 23.13 -17.35
N ALA A 132 5.10 23.78 -17.61
CA ALA A 132 6.20 23.18 -18.34
C ALA A 132 6.99 22.14 -17.53
N THR A 133 6.88 22.20 -16.20
CA THR A 133 7.64 21.35 -15.26
C THR A 133 6.74 20.82 -14.16
N SER A 134 7.21 19.80 -13.46
CA SER A 134 6.53 19.16 -12.33
C SER A 134 6.81 19.84 -10.99
N ALA A 135 7.15 21.13 -10.98
CA ALA A 135 7.54 21.87 -9.77
C ALA A 135 6.39 22.11 -8.77
N ASP A 136 5.13 22.08 -9.23
CA ASP A 136 3.96 22.27 -8.36
C ASP A 136 3.75 21.07 -7.43
N THR A 137 4.04 21.25 -6.14
CA THR A 137 3.89 20.25 -5.09
C THR A 137 2.48 19.66 -5.01
N ALA A 138 1.43 20.48 -5.14
CA ALA A 138 0.06 20.02 -5.02
C ALA A 138 -0.35 19.19 -6.24
N ALA A 139 0.10 19.58 -7.44
CA ALA A 139 -0.09 18.78 -8.65
C ALA A 139 0.63 17.43 -8.57
N ARG A 140 1.86 17.39 -8.05
CA ARG A 140 2.58 16.12 -7.82
C ARG A 140 1.83 15.20 -6.86
N ALA A 141 1.26 15.74 -5.79
CA ALA A 141 0.51 14.95 -4.83
C ALA A 141 -0.77 14.35 -5.44
N ARG A 142 -1.51 15.13 -6.23
CA ARG A 142 -2.71 14.64 -6.94
C ARG A 142 -2.35 13.61 -8.01
N ALA A 143 -1.34 13.87 -8.83
CA ALA A 143 -0.86 12.92 -9.83
C ALA A 143 -0.36 11.60 -9.19
N LEU A 144 0.33 11.67 -8.04
CA LEU A 144 0.71 10.47 -7.29
C LEU A 144 -0.51 9.70 -6.77
N ARG A 145 -1.57 10.38 -6.30
CA ARG A 145 -2.83 9.73 -5.93
C ARG A 145 -3.49 9.07 -7.13
N ASP A 146 -3.55 9.73 -8.29
CA ASP A 146 -4.13 9.15 -9.51
C ASP A 146 -3.43 7.85 -9.91
N VAL A 147 -2.10 7.82 -9.84
CA VAL A 147 -1.32 6.60 -10.12
C VAL A 147 -1.53 5.55 -9.03
N ALA A 148 -1.45 5.92 -7.76
CA ALA A 148 -1.56 4.99 -6.64
C ALA A 148 -2.96 4.38 -6.51
N GLU A 149 -4.01 5.12 -6.92
CA GLU A 149 -5.40 4.71 -6.86
C GLU A 149 -5.91 4.11 -8.18
N ASN A 150 -5.03 3.96 -9.18
CA ASN A 150 -5.34 3.31 -10.43
C ASN A 150 -5.89 1.88 -10.20
N SER A 151 -7.01 1.55 -10.86
CA SER A 151 -7.71 0.28 -10.63
C SER A 151 -6.89 -0.94 -11.06
N ALA A 152 -6.21 -0.88 -12.20
CA ALA A 152 -5.36 -1.98 -12.68
C ALA A 152 -4.17 -2.20 -11.75
N PHE A 153 -3.56 -1.11 -11.26
CA PHE A 153 -2.48 -1.18 -10.27
C PHE A 153 -2.94 -1.79 -8.96
N SER A 154 -4.11 -1.37 -8.47
CA SER A 154 -4.70 -1.87 -7.23
C SER A 154 -4.98 -3.37 -7.31
N HIS A 155 -5.56 -3.84 -8.41
CA HIS A 155 -5.76 -5.26 -8.63
C HIS A 155 -4.44 -6.03 -8.74
N ALA A 156 -3.46 -5.50 -9.47
CA ALA A 156 -2.17 -6.16 -9.68
C ALA A 156 -1.36 -6.37 -8.39
N GLU A 157 -1.54 -5.49 -7.40
CA GLU A 157 -0.79 -5.52 -6.14
C GLU A 157 -1.57 -6.06 -4.94
N PHE A 158 -2.86 -6.36 -5.09
CA PHE A 158 -3.72 -6.74 -3.98
C PHE A 158 -3.18 -7.96 -3.22
N ASP A 159 -2.87 -9.06 -3.93
CA ASP A 159 -2.40 -10.30 -3.30
C ASP A 159 -1.03 -10.11 -2.62
N ARG A 160 -0.12 -9.35 -3.26
CA ARG A 160 1.20 -9.02 -2.70
C ARG A 160 1.09 -8.23 -1.41
N ALA A 161 0.23 -7.21 -1.40
CA ALA A 161 -0.04 -6.41 -0.22
C ALA A 161 -0.72 -7.28 0.84
N PHE A 162 -1.74 -8.05 0.48
CA PHE A 162 -2.45 -8.94 1.41
C PHE A 162 -1.49 -9.86 2.16
N VAL A 163 -0.60 -10.58 1.46
CA VAL A 163 0.42 -11.43 2.09
C VAL A 163 1.32 -10.62 3.02
N LEU A 164 1.81 -9.46 2.59
CA LEU A 164 2.70 -8.61 3.39
C LEU A 164 2.01 -8.15 4.69
N MET A 165 0.73 -7.85 4.62
CA MET A 165 -0.05 -7.43 5.78
C MET A 165 -0.26 -8.54 6.81
N GLN A 166 -0.26 -9.81 6.38
CA GLN A 166 -0.25 -10.93 7.32
C GLN A 166 1.00 -10.91 8.20
N TYR A 167 2.17 -10.63 7.60
CA TYR A 167 3.42 -10.46 8.36
C TYR A 167 3.37 -9.25 9.30
N PHE A 168 2.88 -8.11 8.81
CA PHE A 168 2.83 -6.88 9.60
C PHE A 168 1.84 -6.93 10.76
N GLY A 169 0.65 -7.49 10.53
CA GLY A 169 -0.44 -7.56 11.49
C GLY A 169 -0.27 -8.69 12.49
N TYR A 170 -0.09 -9.93 12.02
CA TYR A 170 -0.05 -11.11 12.88
C TYR A 170 1.33 -11.39 13.46
N LEU A 171 2.36 -11.40 12.61
CA LEU A 171 3.71 -11.74 13.05
C LEU A 171 4.46 -10.52 13.60
N GLN A 172 3.91 -9.33 13.40
CA GLN A 172 4.44 -8.05 13.85
C GLN A 172 5.89 -7.81 13.42
N ARG A 173 6.27 -8.28 12.23
CA ARG A 173 7.65 -8.19 11.71
C ARG A 173 7.67 -8.07 10.19
N ASP A 174 8.82 -7.66 9.64
CA ASP A 174 9.09 -7.80 8.21
C ASP A 174 9.27 -9.28 7.82
N PRO A 175 8.96 -9.68 6.58
CA PRO A 175 9.06 -11.09 6.18
C PRO A 175 10.47 -11.68 6.30
N ASP A 176 11.50 -10.86 6.10
CA ASP A 176 12.92 -11.19 6.18
C ASP A 176 13.54 -10.94 7.57
N ALA A 177 12.75 -10.49 8.55
CA ALA A 177 13.20 -10.38 9.93
C ALA A 177 13.26 -11.74 10.63
N ALA A 178 14.15 -11.87 11.62
CA ALA A 178 14.33 -13.08 12.43
C ALA A 178 12.97 -13.64 12.92
N PRO A 179 12.77 -14.97 12.89
CA PRO A 179 13.77 -16.02 12.66
C PRO A 179 14.14 -16.27 11.19
N ASN A 180 13.48 -15.59 10.24
CA ASN A 180 13.82 -15.69 8.83
C ASN A 180 15.08 -14.87 8.49
N THR A 181 15.65 -15.12 7.32
CA THR A 181 16.76 -14.35 6.77
C THR A 181 16.50 -13.87 5.33
N ASP A 182 15.31 -14.19 4.79
CA ASP A 182 14.93 -13.92 3.41
C ASP A 182 13.39 -13.84 3.24
N PHE A 183 12.95 -13.70 1.99
CA PHE A 183 11.54 -13.63 1.60
C PHE A 183 10.95 -14.98 1.16
N SER A 184 11.61 -16.11 1.45
CA SER A 184 11.14 -17.43 1.00
C SER A 184 9.70 -17.73 1.47
N GLY A 185 9.39 -17.45 2.73
CA GLY A 185 8.04 -17.61 3.28
C GLY A 185 7.01 -16.69 2.60
N TYR A 186 7.37 -15.42 2.38
CA TYR A 186 6.50 -14.46 1.69
C TYR A 186 6.19 -14.92 0.26
N ASN A 187 7.21 -15.33 -0.49
CA ASN A 187 7.07 -15.80 -1.87
C ASN A 187 6.29 -17.12 -1.94
N PHE A 188 6.47 -18.02 -0.97
CA PHE A 188 5.68 -19.25 -0.87
C PHE A 188 4.19 -18.95 -0.71
N TRP A 189 3.85 -18.08 0.24
CA TRP A 189 2.46 -17.72 0.51
C TRP A 189 1.80 -16.96 -0.64
N LEU A 190 2.53 -16.04 -1.26
CA LEU A 190 2.07 -15.34 -2.47
C LEU A 190 1.80 -16.35 -3.60
N THR A 191 2.77 -17.22 -3.90
CA THR A 191 2.60 -18.26 -4.94
C THR A 191 1.40 -19.17 -4.66
N LYS A 192 1.19 -19.54 -3.39
CA LYS A 192 0.03 -20.34 -2.99
C LYS A 192 -1.26 -19.58 -3.24
N LEU A 193 -1.37 -18.31 -2.81
CA LEU A 193 -2.55 -17.48 -3.02
C LEU A 193 -2.87 -17.32 -4.51
N ASP A 194 -1.87 -16.99 -5.32
CA ASP A 194 -1.99 -16.84 -6.77
C ASP A 194 -2.49 -18.15 -7.42
N SER A 195 -2.02 -19.32 -6.94
CA SER A 195 -2.46 -20.62 -7.46
C SER A 195 -3.94 -20.94 -7.20
N PHE A 196 -4.55 -20.26 -6.22
CA PHE A 196 -5.98 -20.32 -5.93
C PHE A 196 -6.73 -19.07 -6.43
N GLY A 197 -6.12 -18.26 -7.30
CA GLY A 197 -6.76 -17.09 -7.91
C GLY A 197 -7.13 -16.00 -6.92
N GLY A 198 -6.34 -15.82 -5.86
CA GLY A 198 -6.61 -14.83 -4.81
C GLY A 198 -7.58 -15.31 -3.73
N ASP A 199 -8.10 -16.54 -3.82
CA ASP A 199 -8.98 -17.12 -2.80
C ASP A 199 -8.15 -17.51 -1.55
N PHE A 200 -8.17 -16.62 -0.55
CA PHE A 200 -7.44 -16.81 0.71
C PHE A 200 -8.01 -17.95 1.59
N HIS A 201 -9.28 -18.32 1.41
CA HIS A 201 -9.88 -19.48 2.08
C HIS A 201 -9.33 -20.77 1.48
N ALA A 202 -9.37 -20.89 0.14
CA ALA A 202 -8.83 -22.04 -0.57
C ALA A 202 -7.31 -22.17 -0.40
N ALA A 203 -6.59 -21.05 -0.33
CA ALA A 203 -5.16 -21.02 -0.05
C ALA A 203 -4.81 -21.35 1.43
N GLU A 204 -5.80 -21.48 2.32
CA GLU A 204 -5.64 -21.61 3.77
C GLU A 204 -4.68 -20.56 4.37
N MET A 205 -4.55 -19.40 3.73
CA MET A 205 -3.51 -18.41 4.01
C MET A 205 -3.60 -17.96 5.47
N VAL A 206 -4.75 -17.42 5.86
CA VAL A 206 -4.96 -16.83 7.19
C VAL A 206 -4.89 -17.91 8.28
N LYS A 207 -5.38 -19.12 7.98
CA LYS A 207 -5.27 -20.27 8.86
C LYS A 207 -3.82 -20.59 9.18
N ALA A 208 -2.95 -20.62 8.18
CA ALA A 208 -1.54 -20.96 8.37
C ALA A 208 -0.76 -19.91 9.18
N PHE A 209 -1.09 -18.62 9.05
CA PHE A 209 -0.47 -17.59 9.90
C PHE A 209 -0.94 -17.68 11.35
N ILE A 210 -2.25 -17.89 11.61
CA ILE A 210 -2.82 -18.02 12.96
C ILE A 210 -2.37 -19.34 13.64
N SER A 211 -2.24 -20.42 12.87
CA SER A 211 -1.81 -21.73 13.36
C SER A 211 -0.30 -21.95 13.32
N SER A 212 0.48 -21.01 12.79
CA SER A 212 1.94 -21.09 12.80
C SER A 212 2.44 -21.27 14.24
N ASP A 213 3.48 -22.09 14.42
CA ASP A 213 4.10 -22.25 15.74
C ASP A 213 4.58 -20.90 16.30
N GLU A 214 4.99 -19.98 15.42
CA GLU A 214 5.37 -18.62 15.77
C GLU A 214 4.21 -17.81 16.39
N TYR A 215 3.01 -17.84 15.78
CA TYR A 215 1.84 -17.17 16.37
C TYR A 215 1.38 -17.86 17.66
N ARG A 216 1.41 -19.20 17.71
CA ARG A 216 1.03 -19.97 18.91
C ARG A 216 1.98 -19.74 20.09
N HIS A 217 3.29 -19.66 19.87
CA HIS A 217 4.25 -19.36 20.95
C HIS A 217 4.14 -17.91 21.46
N ARG A 218 3.63 -16.99 20.63
CA ARG A 218 3.59 -15.55 20.97
C ARG A 218 2.25 -15.09 21.54
N PHE A 219 1.14 -15.69 21.10
CA PHE A 219 -0.23 -15.29 21.47
C PHE A 219 -1.19 -16.47 21.72
N GLY A 220 -0.71 -17.71 21.69
CA GLY A 220 -1.48 -18.88 22.15
C GLY A 220 -1.48 -18.96 23.68
N PRO A 221 -2.47 -19.67 24.28
CA PRO A 221 -2.39 -20.03 25.69
C PRO A 221 -1.23 -20.98 25.99
#